data_AF-A0A938JD69-F1
#
_entry.id   AF-A0A938JD69-F1
#
_cell.length_a   1.000
_cell.length_b   1.000
_cell.length_c   1.000
_cell.angle_alpha   90.00
_cell.angle_beta   90.00
_cell.angle_gamma   90.00
#
_symmetry.space_group_name_H-M   'P 1'
#
loop_
_entity.id
_entity.type
_entity.pdbx_description
1 polymer ?
#
loop_
_entity_poly.entity_id
_entity_poly.type
_entity_poly.pdbx_seq_one_letter_code
_entity_poly.pdbx_strand_id
1 'polypeptide(L)' 'MKVSVIGQGYVGLTVTVAAAKAGHRLIGFDISEVIVKRLKEGKTHVPGIDSNELLKLIAS' A
#
# COMPACT_ATOMS: atom_id res chain seq x y z
N MET A 1 -8.79 12.95 2.76
CA MET A 1 -8.55 13.50 1.40
C MET A 1 -8.40 12.35 0.40
N LYS A 2 -8.38 12.61 -0.92
CA LYS A 2 -7.95 11.63 -1.93
C LYS A 2 -6.46 11.85 -2.19
N VAL A 3 -5.64 10.81 -2.05
CA VAL A 3 -4.18 10.88 -2.17
C VAL A 3 -3.70 9.79 -3.13
N SER A 4 -2.76 10.13 -4.01
CA SER A 4 -2.08 9.18 -4.89
C SER A 4 -0.61 9.11 -4.51
N VAL A 5 -0.06 7.90 -4.43
CA VAL A 5 1.36 7.68 -4.12
C VAL A 5 1.99 6.88 -5.25
N ILE A 6 3.00 7.46 -5.89
CA ILE A 6 3.75 6.85 -7.00
C ILE A 6 5.04 6.23 -6.44
N GLY A 7 5.20 4.94 -6.68
CA GLY A 7 6.21 4.08 -6.05
C GLY A 7 5.65 3.43 -4.78
N GLN A 8 5.65 2.10 -4.72
CA GLN A 8 5.20 1.29 -3.59
C GLN A 8 6.35 0.45 -3.01
N GLY A 9 7.55 1.02 -3.01
CA GLY A 9 8.71 0.51 -2.28
C GLY A 9 8.67 0.87 -0.79
N TYR A 10 9.84 0.83 -0.13
CA TYR A 10 9.96 1.05 1.32
C TYR A 10 9.26 2.33 1.81
N VAL A 11 9.59 3.49 1.24
CA VAL A 11 9.01 4.77 1.68
C VAL A 11 7.56 4.91 1.21
N GLY A 12 7.32 4.66 -0.07
CA GLY A 12 6.01 4.89 -0.68
C GLY A 12 4.90 4.03 -0.08
N LEU A 13 5.15 2.74 0.15
CA LEU A 13 4.17 1.87 0.80
C LEU A 13 3.97 2.24 2.28
N THR A 14 5.04 2.60 3.00
CA THR A 14 4.94 3.04 4.40
C THR A 14 4.04 4.27 4.54
N VAL A 15 4.23 5.29 3.69
CA VAL A 15 3.39 6.49 3.69
C VAL A 15 1.97 6.17 3.24
N THR A 16 1.79 5.30 2.24
CA THR A 16 0.47 4.86 1.76
C THR A 16 -0.33 4.22 2.90
N VAL A 17 0.28 3.28 3.64
CA VAL A 17 -0.35 2.60 4.77
C VAL A 17 -0.66 3.58 5.90
N ALA A 18 0.29 4.45 6.28
CA ALA A 18 0.07 5.44 7.34
C ALA A 18 -1.07 6.42 6.99
N ALA A 19 -1.12 6.92 5.76
CA ALA A 19 -2.16 7.82 5.29
C ALA A 19 -3.54 7.12 5.21
N ALA A 20 -3.58 5.86 4.80
CA ALA A 20 -4.80 5.07 4.78
C ALA A 20 -5.35 4.85 6.22
N LYS A 21 -4.48 4.53 7.19
CA LYS A 21 -4.86 4.44 8.62
C LYS A 21 -5.36 5.76 9.19
N ALA A 22 -4.85 6.89 8.68
CA ALA A 22 -5.34 8.22 9.03
C ALA A 22 -6.69 8.58 8.38
N GLY A 23 -7.35 7.64 7.69
CA GLY A 23 -8.69 7.81 7.10
C GLY A 23 -8.69 8.51 5.74
N HIS A 24 -7.56 8.55 5.04
CA HIS A 24 -7.51 9.06 3.67
C HIS A 24 -7.85 7.95 2.66
N ARG A 25 -8.40 8.34 1.50
CA ARG A 25 -8.59 7.42 0.37
C ARG A 25 -7.35 7.44 -0.50
N LEU A 26 -6.71 6.28 -0.64
CA LEU A 26 -5.42 6.14 -1.31
C LEU A 26 -5.56 5.42 -2.64
N ILE A 27 -4.73 5.81 -3.61
CA ILE A 27 -4.40 4.98 -4.78
C ILE A 27 -2.88 4.87 -4.83
N GLY A 28 -2.38 3.64 -4.72
CA GLY A 28 -0.94 3.34 -4.85
C GLY A 28 -0.62 2.91 -6.27
N PHE A 29 0.44 3.48 -6.85
CA PHE A 29 0.96 3.13 -8.17
C PHE A 29 2.38 2.61 -8.06
N ASP A 30 2.71 1.57 -8.81
CA ASP A 30 4.08 1.11 -9.01
C ASP A 30 4.23 0.62 -10.45
N ILE A 31 5.41 0.79 -11.03
CA ILE A 31 5.71 0.31 -12.39
C ILE A 31 5.87 -1.22 -12.43
N SER A 32 6.20 -1.82 -11.29
CA SER A 32 6.38 -3.27 -11.17
C SER A 32 5.04 -3.96 -10.97
N GLU A 33 4.56 -4.63 -12.00
CA GLU A 33 3.35 -5.46 -11.92
C GLU A 33 3.46 -6.54 -10.82
N VAL A 34 4.66 -7.05 -10.59
CA VAL A 34 4.95 -8.04 -9.53
C VAL A 34 4.68 -7.44 -8.15
N ILE A 35 5.12 -6.21 -7.89
CA ILE A 35 4.84 -5.51 -6.63
C ILE A 35 3.34 -5.30 -6.48
N VAL A 36 2.68 -4.76 -7.51
CA VAL A 36 1.23 -4.49 -7.48
C VAL A 36 0.43 -5.76 -7.19
N LYS A 37 0.74 -6.87 -7.87
CA LYS A 37 0.05 -8.16 -7.67
C LYS A 37 0.25 -8.68 -6.25
N ARG A 38 1.49 -8.68 -5.74
CA ARG A 38 1.79 -9.15 -4.38
C ARG A 38 1.08 -8.30 -3.32
N LEU A 39 1.09 -6.98 -3.48
CA LEU A 39 0.40 -6.09 -2.55
C LEU A 39 -1.11 -6.35 -2.55
N LYS A 40 -1.75 -6.52 -3.72
CA LYS A 40 -3.17 -6.90 -3.82
C LYS A 40 -3.50 -8.24 -3.14
N GLU A 41 -2.54 -9.16 -3.06
CA GLU A 41 -2.66 -10.41 -2.30
C GLU A 41 -2.33 -10.24 -0.80
N GLY A 42 -2.11 -9.01 -0.32
CA GLY A 42 -1.74 -8.73 1.07
C GLY A 42 -0.26 -8.95 1.39
N LYS A 43 0.57 -9.30 0.41
CA LYS A 43 1.98 -9.63 0.62
C LYS A 43 2.84 -8.39 0.49
N THR A 44 3.31 -7.89 1.62
CA THR A 44 4.29 -6.79 1.69
C THR A 44 5.74 -7.30 1.58
N HIS A 45 6.61 -6.46 1.02
CA HIS A 45 8.07 -6.63 1.02
C HIS A 45 8.77 -5.62 1.95
N VAL A 46 7.98 -4.79 2.65
CA VAL A 46 8.46 -3.74 3.56
C VAL A 46 8.35 -4.26 4.99
N PRO A 47 9.47 -4.37 5.74
CA PRO A 47 9.46 -4.80 7.13
C PRO A 47 8.59 -3.90 8.00
N GLY A 48 7.84 -4.50 8.94
CA GLY A 48 6.99 -3.77 9.89
C GLY A 48 5.59 -3.43 9.39
N ILE A 49 5.26 -3.73 8.13
CA ILE A 49 3.88 -3.70 7.63
C ILE A 49 3.29 -5.10 7.79
N ASP A 50 2.22 -5.22 8.56
CA ASP A 50 1.50 -6.49 8.73
C ASP A 50 0.64 -6.80 7.50
N SER A 51 0.68 -8.04 7.03
CA SER A 51 -0.06 -8.49 5.84
C SER A 51 -1.58 -8.44 6.05
N ASN A 52 -2.08 -8.79 7.24
CA ASN A 52 -3.52 -8.74 7.52
C ASN A 52 -4.02 -7.30 7.58
N GLU A 53 -3.20 -6.40 8.12
CA GLU A 53 -3.48 -4.98 8.12
C GLU A 53 -3.49 -4.41 6.70
N LEU A 54 -2.48 -4.73 5.89
CA LEU A 54 -2.44 -4.32 4.48
C LEU A 54 -3.68 -4.80 3.72
N LEU A 55 -4.11 -6.05 3.92
CA LEU A 55 -5.33 -6.59 3.30
C LEU A 55 -6.58 -5.78 3.67
N LYS A 56 -6.70 -5.32 4.92
CA LYS A 56 -7.84 -4.49 5.34
C LYS A 56 -7.86 -3.12 4.67
N LEU A 57 -6.69 -2.60 4.28
CA LEU A 57 -6.55 -1.30 3.64
C LEU A 57 -6.76 -1.36 2.12
N ILE A 58 -6.61 -2.54 1.52
CA ILE A 58 -6.85 -2.76 0.11
C ILE A 58 -8.34 -3.06 -0.08
N ALA A 59 -9.09 -2.02 -0.42
CA ALA A 59 -10.46 -2.18 -0.90
C ALA A 59 -10.46 -2.59 -2.38
N SER A 60 -11.36 -3.50 -2.74
CA SER A 60 -11.69 -3.86 -4.13
C SER A 60 -12.30 -2.68 -4.89
#